data_AF-A0A218QR48-F1
#
_entry.id   AF-A0A218QR48-F1
#
_cell.length_a   1.000
_cell.length_b   1.000
_cell.length_c   1.000
_cell.angle_alpha   90.00
_cell.angle_beta   90.00
_cell.angle_gamma   90.00
#
_symmetry.space_group_name_H-M   'P 1'
#
loop_
_entity.id
_entity.type
_entity.pdbx_description
1 polymer ?
#
loop_
_entity_poly.entity_id
_entity_poly.type
_entity_poly.pdbx_seq_one_letter_code
_entity_poly.pdbx_strand_id
1 'polypeptide(L)'
;MSREITRKNVDTALAFLPLFFSKQANLYNIQTESLTLDPYCYFKEFDKFIKAFYEENFVISFDWTTWHNEAQRFIQHPELLNSADICTLQKLLTTDVRS
;
A
#
# COMPACT_ATOMS: atom_id res chain seq x y z
N MET A 1 -3.97 16.75 9.45
CA MET A 1 -4.84 17.30 8.38
C MET A 1 -4.69 16.38 7.18
N SER A 2 -5.77 15.75 6.71
CA SER A 2 -5.72 14.91 5.51
C SER A 2 -5.51 15.82 4.30
N ARG A 3 -4.46 15.58 3.52
CA ARG A 3 -4.18 16.31 2.27
C ARG A 3 -5.03 15.69 1.16
N GLU A 4 -5.67 16.52 0.36
CA GLU A 4 -6.51 16.05 -0.75
C GLU A 4 -5.66 15.30 -1.79
N ILE A 5 -6.15 14.14 -2.24
CA ILE A 5 -5.55 13.41 -3.35
C ILE A 5 -5.83 14.16 -4.64
N THR A 6 -4.78 14.40 -5.40
CA THR A 6 -4.83 14.93 -6.75
C THR A 6 -4.70 13.82 -7.78
N ARG A 7 -5.13 14.09 -9.01
CA ARG A 7 -4.95 13.15 -10.13
C ARG A 7 -3.49 12.76 -10.34
N LYS A 8 -2.56 13.69 -10.15
CA LYS A 8 -1.12 13.44 -10.26
C LYS A 8 -0.64 12.39 -9.25
N ASN A 9 -1.16 12.42 -8.02
CA ASN A 9 -0.83 11.42 -7.00
C ASN A 9 -1.25 10.02 -7.50
N VAL A 10 -2.46 9.91 -8.07
CA VAL A 10 -2.97 8.66 -8.63
C VAL A 10 -2.10 8.16 -9.78
N ASP A 11 -1.71 9.04 -10.70
CA ASP A 11 -0.82 8.67 -11.80
C ASP A 11 0.55 8.16 -11.30
N THR A 12 1.11 8.78 -10.25
CA THR A 12 2.34 8.33 -9.59
C THR A 12 2.16 6.94 -8.98
N ALA A 13 1.07 6.68 -8.27
CA ALA A 13 0.80 5.36 -7.68
C ALA A 13 0.63 4.28 -8.76
N LEU A 14 -0.08 4.61 -9.85
CA LEU A 14 -0.30 3.70 -10.97
C LEU A 14 1.00 3.36 -11.71
N ALA A 15 2.00 4.24 -11.70
CA ALA A 15 3.32 3.97 -12.29
C ALA A 15 4.05 2.80 -11.61
N PHE A 16 3.67 2.42 -10.39
CA PHE A 16 4.21 1.26 -9.68
C PHE A 16 3.46 -0.04 -9.95
N LEU A 17 2.30 -0.01 -10.63
CA LEU A 17 1.56 -1.23 -11.00
C LEU A 17 2.42 -2.29 -11.71
N PRO A 18 3.35 -1.94 -12.64
CA PRO A 18 4.20 -2.93 -13.28
C PRO A 18 5.02 -3.78 -12.31
N LEU A 19 5.36 -3.27 -11.12
CA LEU A 19 6.08 -4.04 -10.10
C LEU A 19 5.28 -5.27 -9.67
N PHE A 20 3.96 -5.13 -9.51
CA PHE A 20 3.07 -6.21 -9.08
C PHE A 20 2.71 -7.21 -10.19
N PHE A 21 2.78 -6.80 -11.45
CA PHE A 21 2.52 -7.68 -12.61
C PHE A 21 3.77 -8.41 -13.12
N SER A 22 4.96 -7.93 -12.75
CA SER A 22 6.20 -8.59 -13.12
C SER A 22 6.37 -9.87 -12.29
N LYS A 23 6.26 -11.05 -12.94
CA LYS A 23 6.47 -12.38 -12.34
C LYS A 23 7.88 -12.59 -11.72
N GLN A 24 8.76 -11.59 -11.77
CA GLN A 24 10.15 -11.63 -11.34
C GLN A 24 10.48 -10.63 -10.22
N ALA A 25 9.52 -9.82 -9.76
CA ALA A 25 9.74 -8.97 -8.60
C ALA A 25 9.80 -9.86 -7.35
N ASN A 26 11.00 -10.26 -6.95
CA ASN A 26 11.23 -10.69 -5.58
C ASN A 26 10.94 -9.46 -4.71
N LEU A 27 9.79 -9.44 -4.02
CA LEU A 27 9.36 -8.28 -3.24
C LEU A 27 10.14 -8.15 -1.91
N TYR A 28 10.75 -9.25 -1.46
CA TYR A 28 11.55 -9.33 -0.26
C TYR A 28 12.78 -10.21 -0.52
N ASN A 29 13.90 -9.87 0.12
CA ASN A 29 15.06 -10.74 0.21
C ASN A 29 15.20 -11.21 1.66
N ILE A 30 15.43 -12.50 1.87
CA ILE A 30 15.73 -13.05 3.19
C ILE A 30 17.23 -12.85 3.37
N GLN A 31 17.63 -11.92 4.25
CA GLN A 31 19.04 -11.76 4.57
C GLN A 31 19.47 -12.92 5.49
N THR A 32 20.33 -13.80 4.97
CA THR A 32 20.88 -14.95 5.71
C THR A 32 22.14 -14.61 6.51
N GLU A 33 22.56 -13.33 6.55
CA GLU A 33 23.71 -12.91 7.35
C GLU A 33 23.32 -12.76 8.82
N SER A 34 24.08 -13.45 9.68
CA SER A 34 23.72 -13.80 11.07
C SER A 34 23.68 -12.64 12.09
N LEU A 35 23.51 -11.39 11.67
CA LEU A 35 23.65 -10.20 12.53
C LEU A 35 22.61 -9.09 12.33
N THR A 36 21.53 -9.31 11.56
CA THR A 36 20.43 -8.33 11.50
C THR A 36 19.29 -8.75 12.43
N LEU A 37 18.83 -7.80 13.27
CA LEU A 37 17.68 -7.95 14.17
C LEU A 37 16.35 -8.18 13.41
N ASP A 38 16.33 -7.90 12.11
CA ASP A 38 15.21 -8.15 11.22
C ASP A 38 15.70 -8.90 9.95
N PRO A 39 15.29 -10.17 9.74
CA PRO A 39 15.70 -10.96 8.58
C PRO A 39 14.97 -10.58 7.29
N TYR A 40 13.95 -9.72 7.37
CA TYR A 40 13.15 -9.29 6.22
C TYR A 40 13.59 -7.90 5.75
N CYS A 41 14.28 -7.85 4.61
CA CYS A 41 14.53 -6.60 3.91
C CYS A 41 13.66 -6.56 2.65
N TYR A 42 12.75 -5.58 2.60
CA TYR A 42 12.06 -5.24 1.36
C TYR A 42 13.07 -4.89 0.27
N PHE A 43 12.82 -5.30 -0.98
CA PHE A 43 13.63 -4.84 -2.10
C PHE A 43 13.55 -3.32 -2.22
N LYS A 44 14.62 -2.68 -2.72
CA LYS A 44 14.73 -1.21 -2.81
C LYS A 44 13.58 -0.60 -3.61
N GLU A 45 13.06 -1.33 -4.59
CA GLU A 45 11.90 -0.94 -5.40
C GLU A 45 10.61 -0.90 -4.59
N PHE A 46 10.42 -1.82 -3.64
CA PHE A 46 9.26 -1.85 -2.76
C PHE A 46 9.35 -0.76 -1.67
N ASP A 47 10.54 -0.49 -1.13
CA ASP A 47 10.74 0.65 -0.22
C ASP A 47 10.43 1.99 -0.90
N LYS A 48 10.79 2.14 -2.18
CA LYS A 48 10.41 3.32 -2.99
C LYS A 48 8.90 3.43 -3.19
N PHE A 49 8.21 2.31 -3.41
CA PHE A 49 6.76 2.27 -3.50
C PHE A 49 6.10 2.73 -2.19
N ILE A 50 6.53 2.17 -1.06
CA ILE A 50 5.98 2.54 0.26
C ILE A 50 6.24 4.02 0.54
N LYS A 51 7.46 4.52 0.32
CA LYS A 51 7.79 5.95 0.49
C LYS A 51 6.92 6.84 -0.39
N ALA A 52 6.73 6.49 -1.66
CA ALA A 52 5.86 7.24 -2.56
C ALA A 52 4.41 7.29 -2.03
N PHE A 53 3.90 6.21 -1.45
CA PHE A 53 2.54 6.19 -0.88
C PHE A 53 2.39 7.10 0.35
N TYR A 54 3.44 7.21 1.17
CA TYR A 54 3.48 8.18 2.28
C TYR A 54 3.64 9.64 1.77
N GLU A 55 4.45 9.88 0.74
CA GLU A 55 4.71 11.21 0.19
C GLU A 55 3.55 11.77 -0.65
N GLU A 56 2.85 10.89 -1.38
CA GLU A 56 1.77 11.24 -2.31
C GLU A 56 0.37 11.25 -1.64
N ASN A 57 0.32 11.26 -0.30
CA ASN A 57 -0.89 11.37 0.53
C ASN A 57 -1.87 10.18 0.43
N PHE A 58 -1.41 8.99 0.00
CA PHE A 58 -2.26 7.79 0.02
C PHE A 58 -2.40 7.21 1.42
N VAL A 59 -1.34 7.31 2.23
CA VAL A 59 -1.37 6.88 3.62
C VAL A 59 -1.99 7.97 4.49
N ILE A 60 -3.14 7.65 5.10
CA ILE A 60 -3.84 8.56 6.00
C ILE A 60 -3.77 8.09 7.45
N SER A 61 -3.88 9.03 8.39
CA SER A 61 -4.00 8.70 9.81
C SER A 61 -5.45 8.34 10.14
N PHE A 62 -5.70 7.09 10.49
CA PHE A 62 -6.94 6.58 11.04
C PHE A 62 -6.67 5.28 11.82
N ASP A 63 -7.67 4.71 12.47
CA ASP A 63 -7.53 3.42 13.15
C ASP A 63 -7.72 2.26 12.15
N TRP A 64 -6.63 1.88 11.46
CA TRP A 64 -6.67 0.79 10.48
C TRP A 64 -6.85 -0.59 11.12
N THR A 65 -6.47 -0.74 12.39
CA THR A 65 -6.58 -2.01 13.13
C THR A 65 -8.04 -2.37 13.37
N THR A 66 -8.86 -1.41 13.83
CA THR A 66 -10.30 -1.66 14.02
C THR A 66 -11.08 -1.70 12.70
N TRP A 67 -10.53 -1.08 11.65
CA TRP A 67 -11.13 -1.05 10.32
C TRP A 67 -10.87 -2.31 9.47
N HIS A 68 -10.03 -3.24 9.94
CA HIS A 68 -9.65 -4.44 9.21
C HIS A 68 -10.85 -5.28 8.73
N ASN A 69 -11.91 -5.40 9.54
CA ASN A 69 -13.12 -6.13 9.14
C ASN A 69 -13.84 -5.47 7.95
N GLU A 70 -13.84 -4.14 7.87
CA GLU A 70 -14.43 -3.43 6.74
C GLU A 70 -13.54 -3.58 5.51
N ALA A 71 -12.21 -3.52 5.65
CA ALA A 71 -11.28 -3.80 4.55
C ALA A 71 -11.52 -5.21 3.96
N GLN A 72 -11.72 -6.21 4.82
CA GLN A 72 -12.01 -7.58 4.40
C GLN A 72 -13.29 -7.68 3.56
N ARG A 73 -14.28 -6.84 3.83
CA ARG A 73 -15.53 -6.79 3.03
C ARG A 73 -15.26 -6.39 1.58
N PHE A 74 -14.32 -5.47 1.32
CA PHE A 74 -13.94 -5.09 -0.04
C PHE A 74 -13.16 -6.18 -0.78
N ILE A 75 -12.42 -7.02 -0.05
CA ILE A 75 -11.75 -8.20 -0.62
C ILE A 75 -12.79 -9.26 -1.03
N GLN A 76 -13.79 -9.49 -0.19
CA GLN A 76 -14.87 -10.45 -0.44
C GLN A 76 -15.85 -9.98 -1.52
N HIS A 77 -16.04 -8.66 -1.62
CA HIS A 77 -16.97 -8.00 -2.54
C HIS A 77 -16.28 -6.88 -3.33
N PRO A 78 -15.43 -7.22 -4.32
CA PRO A 78 -14.69 -6.24 -5.11
C PRO A 78 -15.60 -5.24 -5.85
N GLU A 79 -16.87 -5.59 -6.11
CA GLU A 79 -17.86 -4.72 -6.72
C GLU A 79 -18.08 -3.42 -5.95
N LEU A 80 -17.84 -3.42 -4.63
CA LEU A 80 -17.97 -2.24 -3.76
C LEU A 80 -16.96 -1.14 -4.09
N LEU A 81 -15.83 -1.50 -4.73
CA LEU A 81 -14.80 -0.53 -5.15
C LEU A 81 -15.33 0.45 -6.20
N ASN A 82 -16.31 0.06 -7.02
CA ASN A 82 -16.85 0.93 -8.08
C ASN A 82 -17.60 2.14 -7.54
N SER A 83 -18.12 2.06 -6.32
CA SER A 83 -18.85 3.12 -5.64
C SER A 83 -18.12 3.70 -4.43
N ALA A 84 -16.89 3.24 -4.16
CA ALA A 84 -16.10 3.70 -3.02
C ALA A 84 -15.66 5.16 -3.24
N ASP A 85 -15.75 5.96 -2.19
CA ASP A 85 -15.19 7.31 -2.21
C ASP A 85 -13.66 7.27 -2.08
N ILE A 86 -12.99 8.38 -2.45
CA ILE A 86 -11.53 8.50 -2.40
C ILE A 86 -11.01 8.23 -0.98
N CYS A 87 -11.74 8.65 0.05
CA CYS A 87 -11.40 8.41 1.45
C CYS A 87 -11.36 6.91 1.79
N THR A 88 -12.34 6.14 1.32
CA THR A 88 -12.40 4.69 1.51
C THR A 88 -11.25 4.00 0.77
N LEU A 89 -10.94 4.44 -0.46
CA LEU A 89 -9.80 3.92 -1.20
C LEU A 89 -8.47 4.19 -0.47
N GLN A 90 -8.29 5.38 0.12
CA GLN A 90 -7.13 5.69 0.95
C GLN A 90 -7.03 4.80 2.19
N LYS A 91 -8.16 4.50 2.85
CA LYS A 91 -8.19 3.58 4.00
C LYS A 91 -7.77 2.17 3.60
N LEU A 92 -8.29 1.65 2.48
CA LEU A 92 -7.89 0.34 1.95
C LEU A 92 -6.38 0.27 1.71
N LEU A 93 -5.85 1.23 0.95
CA LEU A 93 -4.42 1.29 0.64
C LEU A 93 -3.56 1.43 1.90
N THR A 94 -4.01 2.23 2.88
CA THR A 94 -3.30 2.38 4.15
C THR A 94 -3.31 1.09 4.95
N THR A 95 -4.44 0.37 5.00
CA THR A 95 -4.53 -0.93 5.66
C THR A 95 -3.57 -1.92 5.01
N ASP A 96 -3.53 -2.01 3.68
CA ASP A 96 -2.64 -2.93 2.98
C ASP A 96 -1.15 -2.60 3.18
N VAL A 97 -0.81 -1.30 3.24
CA VAL A 97 0.57 -0.82 3.44
C VAL A 97 1.06 -1.03 4.89
N ARG A 98 0.17 -1.03 5.88
CA ARG A 98 0.52 -1.10 7.31
C ARG A 98 0.17 -2.44 7.98
N SER A 99 -0.47 -3.36 7.25
CA SER A 99 -0.83 -4.71 7.70
C SER A 99 0.39 -5.62 7.87
#